data_AF-A0AAD7KMS9-F1
#
_entry.id   AF-A0AAD7KMS9-F1
#
_cell.length_a   1.000
_cell.length_b   1.000
_cell.length_c   1.000
_cell.angle_alpha   90.00
_cell.angle_beta   90.00
_cell.angle_gamma   90.00
#
_symmetry.space_group_name_H-M   'P 1'
#
loop_
_entity.id
_entity.type
_entity.pdbx_description
1 polymer ?
#
loop_
_entity_poly.entity_id
_entity_poly.type
_entity_poly.pdbx_seq_one_letter_code
_entity_poly.pdbx_strand_id
1 'polypeptide(L)'
;MNEPPGACMRVGLTALNMEEYFRDVNEQDVLLFINNIFCFVQVGSEVFALLRRMPSTMGYQPILSTKMGSLQERITSTKEGSITSIQAIYVPADDLTGPAPAITFAHLDATTILSRGLIAKGIYLAVDLLDSTSTMLQPHIISEEHYETAQRVKQTLHCYKELQDIIVILGLDKLSEKDRLTVARARKIERFLSQPFFVSEVFTGSLGKYVGLAETIRGFKLILSGELDSLPEQAFYLVVKEIILSTNSGQIGILPNHVPIVTAADIGILRVRLKDQCLTMALMDGFSRIGNNEITVLGNDADKGSDIDPEEAQQTLEIAEANLSKAEGKRQIIEANLAFRRAKTRVKAINTIS
;
A
#
# COMPACT_ATOMS: atom_id res chain seq x y z
N MET A 1 -15.15 21.81 7.44
CA MET A 1 -16.08 22.17 6.35
C MET A 1 -17.40 22.76 6.86
N ASN A 2 -17.90 22.38 8.05
CA ASN A 2 -19.13 22.97 8.61
C ASN A 2 -18.92 24.36 9.26
N GLU A 3 -17.67 24.73 9.53
CA GLU A 3 -17.27 25.99 10.14
C GLU A 3 -17.25 27.14 9.12
N PRO A 4 -17.51 28.40 9.53
CA PRO A 4 -17.50 29.54 8.63
C PRO A 4 -16.10 29.79 8.05
N PRO A 5 -16.00 30.45 6.88
CA PRO A 5 -14.74 30.66 6.18
C PRO A 5 -13.74 31.47 7.02
N GLY A 6 -14.20 32.39 7.87
CA GLY A 6 -13.31 33.11 8.80
C GLY A 6 -12.56 32.19 9.77
N ALA A 7 -13.24 31.19 10.33
CA ALA A 7 -12.63 30.22 11.24
C ALA A 7 -11.67 29.28 10.49
N CYS A 8 -12.11 28.75 9.34
CA CYS A 8 -11.29 27.90 8.49
C CYS A 8 -10.01 28.59 7.99
N MET A 9 -10.06 29.92 7.76
CA MET A 9 -8.88 30.69 7.36
C MET A 9 -7.83 30.81 8.47
N ARG A 10 -8.24 30.76 9.74
CA ARG A 10 -7.34 31.00 10.89
C ARG A 10 -6.83 29.72 11.53
N VAL A 11 -7.49 28.58 11.34
CA VAL A 11 -7.14 27.31 12.00
C VAL A 11 -5.68 26.90 11.79
N GLY A 12 -5.14 27.09 10.57
CA GLY A 12 -3.74 26.78 10.27
C GLY A 12 -2.75 27.64 11.08
N LEU A 13 -3.09 28.91 11.30
CA LEU A 13 -2.27 29.81 12.14
C LEU A 13 -2.37 29.44 13.62
N THR A 14 -3.54 28.99 14.07
CA THR A 14 -3.73 28.54 15.46
C THR A 14 -2.91 27.29 15.75
N ALA A 15 -2.94 26.30 14.85
CA ALA A 15 -2.11 25.10 14.98
C ALA A 15 -0.62 25.47 14.99
N LEU A 16 -0.21 26.34 14.06
CA LEU A 16 1.18 26.80 13.97
C LEU A 16 1.66 27.52 15.23
N ASN A 17 0.81 28.33 15.89
CA ASN A 17 1.18 28.94 17.18
C ASN A 17 1.48 27.89 18.27
N MET A 18 0.79 26.74 18.26
CA MET A 18 1.08 25.64 19.18
C MET A 18 2.40 24.96 18.83
N GLU A 19 2.65 24.71 17.55
CA GLU A 19 3.91 24.11 17.10
C GLU A 19 5.12 25.01 17.36
N GLU A 20 4.96 26.33 17.18
CA GLU A 20 6.00 27.30 17.53
C GLU A 20 6.30 27.30 19.02
N TYR A 21 5.30 27.09 19.88
CA TYR A 21 5.56 26.92 21.32
C TYR A 21 6.43 25.68 21.58
N PHE A 22 6.12 24.55 20.94
CA PHE A 22 6.94 23.33 21.07
C PHE A 22 8.35 23.50 20.50
N ARG A 23 8.50 24.26 19.40
CA ARG A 23 9.80 24.56 18.80
C ARG A 23 10.62 25.52 19.66
N ASP A 24 10.04 26.65 20.05
CA ASP A 24 10.77 27.80 20.61
C ASP A 24 10.91 27.74 22.14
N VAL A 25 9.94 27.13 22.84
CA VAL A 25 9.95 27.05 24.31
C VAL A 25 10.41 25.67 24.80
N ASN A 26 9.96 24.61 24.13
CA ASN A 26 10.33 23.25 24.53
C ASN A 26 11.57 22.72 23.78
N GLU A 27 12.09 23.45 22.79
CA GLU A 27 13.30 23.10 22.03
C GLU A 27 13.19 21.71 21.36
N GLN A 28 12.02 21.41 20.79
CA GLN A 28 11.71 20.11 20.19
C GLN A 28 11.58 20.16 18.67
N ASP A 29 11.88 19.03 18.02
CA ASP A 29 11.56 18.80 16.62
C ASP A 29 10.11 18.32 16.49
N VAL A 30 9.32 19.06 15.73
CA VAL A 30 7.88 18.89 15.68
C VAL A 30 7.40 18.60 14.26
N LEU A 31 6.39 17.73 14.15
CA LEU A 31 5.77 17.34 12.90
C LEU A 31 4.38 17.98 12.78
N LEU A 32 4.22 18.88 11.81
CA LEU A 32 2.95 19.57 11.55
C LEU A 32 2.24 18.95 10.34
N PHE A 33 1.03 18.43 10.53
CA PHE A 33 0.21 17.89 9.44
C PHE A 33 -0.88 18.89 9.02
N ILE A 34 -0.85 19.35 7.76
CA ILE A 34 -1.86 20.26 7.20
C ILE A 34 -2.69 19.51 6.16
N ASN A 35 -3.96 19.24 6.46
CA ASN A 35 -4.90 18.59 5.54
C ASN A 35 -6.18 19.43 5.39
N ASN A 36 -6.39 20.19 4.30
CA ASN A 36 -5.60 20.36 3.09
C ASN A 36 -5.21 21.84 2.93
N ILE A 37 -3.98 22.14 2.52
CA ILE A 37 -3.52 23.54 2.36
C ILE A 37 -4.29 24.29 1.25
N PHE A 38 -4.84 23.57 0.26
CA PHE A 38 -5.71 24.17 -0.74
C PHE A 38 -6.99 24.77 -0.12
N CYS A 39 -7.52 24.18 0.96
CA CYS A 39 -8.66 24.74 1.67
C CYS A 39 -8.35 26.13 2.24
N PHE A 40 -7.11 26.38 2.69
CA PHE A 40 -6.69 27.72 3.13
C PHE A 40 -6.74 28.75 2.00
N VAL A 41 -6.38 28.34 0.79
CA VAL A 41 -6.45 29.19 -0.41
C VAL A 41 -7.91 29.44 -0.82
N GLN A 42 -8.72 28.39 -0.92
CA GLN A 42 -10.12 28.47 -1.31
C GLN A 42 -10.92 29.37 -0.36
N VAL A 43 -10.80 29.12 0.94
CA VAL A 43 -11.47 29.89 1.98
C VAL A 43 -11.02 31.36 1.96
N GLY A 44 -9.74 31.62 1.65
CA GLY A 44 -9.25 32.99 1.45
C GLY A 44 -9.97 33.72 0.34
N SER A 45 -10.23 33.05 -0.78
CA SER A 45 -11.02 33.60 -1.89
C SER A 45 -12.48 33.85 -1.49
N GLU A 46 -13.11 32.94 -0.73
CA GLU A 46 -14.48 33.12 -0.22
C GLU A 46 -14.60 34.33 0.70
N VAL A 47 -13.66 34.52 1.64
CA VAL A 47 -13.63 35.70 2.52
C VAL A 47 -13.47 36.99 1.71
N PHE A 48 -12.63 36.99 0.68
CA PHE A 48 -12.44 38.17 -0.17
C PHE A 48 -13.67 38.53 -1.00
N ALA A 49 -14.39 37.51 -1.49
CA ALA A 49 -15.66 37.70 -2.17
C ALA A 49 -16.70 38.33 -1.22
N LEU A 50 -16.79 37.87 0.03
CA LEU A 50 -17.67 38.44 1.05
C LEU A 50 -17.30 39.90 1.40
N LEU A 51 -16.01 40.23 1.41
CA LEU A 51 -15.51 41.59 1.62
C LEU A 51 -15.65 42.49 0.38
N ARG A 52 -16.25 42.01 -0.71
CA ARG A 52 -16.41 42.72 -2.00
C ARG A 52 -15.11 43.29 -2.56
N ARG A 53 -13.99 42.58 -2.35
CA ARG A 53 -12.71 42.92 -2.97
C ARG A 53 -12.64 42.30 -4.35
N MET A 54 -12.02 43.00 -5.31
CA MET A 54 -11.86 42.46 -6.66
C MET A 54 -10.98 41.20 -6.64
N PRO A 55 -11.42 40.10 -7.30
CA PRO A 55 -10.61 38.91 -7.44
C PRO A 55 -9.45 39.15 -8.41
N SER A 56 -8.41 38.35 -8.29
CA SER A 56 -7.27 38.28 -9.20
C SER A 56 -7.44 37.15 -10.21
N THR A 57 -6.36 36.70 -10.83
CA THR A 57 -6.31 35.61 -11.82
C THR A 57 -7.11 34.40 -11.36
N MET A 58 -7.96 33.88 -12.25
CA MET A 58 -8.79 32.68 -12.02
C MET A 58 -9.67 32.72 -10.75
N GLY A 59 -10.01 33.91 -10.25
CA GLY A 59 -10.92 34.05 -9.10
C GLY A 59 -10.25 33.98 -7.72
N TYR A 60 -8.92 33.93 -7.66
CA TYR A 60 -8.19 33.89 -6.38
C TYR A 60 -8.02 35.27 -5.74
N GLN A 61 -7.79 35.30 -4.42
CA GLN A 61 -7.49 36.55 -3.70
C GLN A 61 -6.19 37.21 -4.22
N PRO A 62 -6.13 38.55 -4.36
CA PRO A 62 -4.94 39.26 -4.86
C PRO A 62 -3.73 39.17 -3.91
N ILE A 63 -3.95 38.92 -2.62
CA ILE A 63 -2.89 38.79 -1.60
C ILE A 63 -2.54 37.33 -1.31
N LEU A 64 -2.83 36.41 -2.23
CA LEU A 64 -2.62 34.96 -2.03
C LEU A 64 -1.15 34.65 -1.69
N SER A 65 -0.21 35.19 -2.47
CA SER A 65 1.22 34.99 -2.25
C SER A 65 1.66 35.49 -0.87
N THR A 66 1.29 36.71 -0.48
CA THR A 66 1.66 37.26 0.83
C THR A 66 1.10 36.45 2.00
N LYS A 67 -0.16 35.98 1.90
CA LYS A 67 -0.78 35.15 2.94
C LYS A 67 -0.17 33.76 3.01
N MET A 68 0.13 33.16 1.87
CA MET A 68 0.82 31.86 1.83
C MET A 68 2.21 32.00 2.45
N GLY A 69 3.01 32.99 2.04
CA GLY A 69 4.31 33.24 2.63
C GLY A 69 4.25 33.49 4.14
N SER A 70 3.29 34.30 4.61
CA SER A 70 3.13 34.55 6.06
C SER A 70 2.87 33.28 6.89
N LEU A 71 2.28 32.24 6.28
CA LEU A 71 2.06 30.95 6.93
C LEU A 71 3.29 30.03 6.76
N GLN A 72 3.81 29.92 5.54
CA GLN A 72 4.87 28.98 5.18
C GLN A 72 6.22 29.38 5.78
N GLU A 73 6.58 30.67 5.79
CA GLU A 73 7.89 31.14 6.30
C GLU A 73 8.06 30.92 7.81
N ARG A 74 6.97 30.71 8.54
CA ARG A 74 6.99 30.37 9.96
C ARG A 74 7.25 28.89 10.22
N ILE A 75 6.94 28.05 9.23
CA ILE A 75 7.24 26.61 9.22
C ILE A 75 8.70 26.48 8.78
N THR A 76 9.61 26.59 9.75
CA THR A 76 11.04 26.54 9.47
C THR A 76 11.82 26.00 10.66
N SER A 77 13.06 25.61 10.38
CA SER A 77 14.04 25.22 11.38
C SER A 77 14.72 26.45 11.97
N THR A 78 14.83 26.49 13.28
CA THR A 78 15.52 27.54 14.03
C THR A 78 16.74 26.94 14.74
N LYS A 79 17.40 27.74 15.60
CA LYS A 79 18.51 27.23 16.42
C LYS A 79 18.03 26.35 17.58
N GLU A 80 16.81 26.57 18.04
CA GLU A 80 16.24 25.92 19.24
C GLU A 80 15.47 24.64 18.89
N GLY A 81 14.95 24.52 17.67
CA GLY A 81 14.23 23.34 17.21
C GLY A 81 13.74 23.48 15.77
N SER A 82 13.05 22.46 15.26
CA SER A 82 12.51 22.45 13.91
C SER A 82 11.02 22.17 13.83
N ILE A 83 10.34 22.74 12.83
CA ILE A 83 8.98 22.34 12.45
C ILE A 83 9.06 21.75 11.05
N THR A 84 8.84 20.43 10.95
CA THR A 84 8.73 19.73 9.67
C THR A 84 7.25 19.59 9.33
N SER A 85 6.79 20.24 8.25
CA SER A 85 5.39 20.13 7.83
C SER A 85 5.17 19.11 6.72
N ILE A 86 4.11 18.31 6.86
CA ILE A 86 3.58 17.44 5.80
C ILE A 86 2.22 18.02 5.39
N GLN A 87 2.15 18.54 4.17
CA GLN A 87 0.99 19.28 3.68
C GLN A 87 0.32 18.53 2.53
N ALA A 88 -0.94 18.13 2.72
CA ALA A 88 -1.75 17.60 1.64
C ALA A 88 -2.19 18.77 0.74
N ILE A 89 -1.90 18.67 -0.55
CA ILE A 89 -2.27 19.65 -1.58
C ILE A 89 -3.27 18.99 -2.51
N TYR A 90 -4.49 19.53 -2.54
CA TYR A 90 -5.47 19.17 -3.57
C TYR A 90 -5.19 19.99 -4.82
N VAL A 91 -5.03 19.31 -5.95
CA VAL A 91 -4.83 19.94 -7.26
C VAL A 91 -6.16 19.88 -8.01
N PRO A 92 -6.87 21.01 -8.20
CA PRO A 92 -8.13 21.02 -8.92
C PRO A 92 -7.92 20.61 -10.37
N ALA A 93 -8.76 19.69 -10.86
CA ALA A 93 -8.73 19.21 -12.25
C ALA A 93 -7.36 18.66 -12.71
N ASP A 94 -6.52 18.19 -11.78
CA ASP A 94 -5.16 17.69 -12.04
C ASP A 94 -4.24 18.73 -12.76
N ASP A 95 -4.56 20.03 -12.67
CA ASP A 95 -3.77 21.13 -13.24
C ASP A 95 -2.74 21.70 -12.23
N LEU A 96 -1.48 21.29 -12.40
CA LEU A 96 -0.34 21.77 -11.59
C LEU A 96 0.09 23.22 -11.91
N THR A 97 -0.39 23.79 -13.02
CA THR A 97 0.00 25.14 -13.47
C THR A 97 -0.88 26.24 -12.90
N GLY A 98 -1.97 25.87 -12.23
CA GLY A 98 -2.85 26.81 -11.55
C GLY A 98 -2.11 27.66 -10.50
N PRO A 99 -2.59 28.88 -10.21
CA PRO A 99 -1.89 29.81 -9.33
C PRO A 99 -1.79 29.32 -7.88
N ALA A 100 -2.75 28.51 -7.40
CA ALA A 100 -2.73 27.98 -6.06
C ALA A 100 -1.64 26.91 -5.85
N PRO A 101 -1.57 25.83 -6.68
CA PRO A 101 -0.42 24.92 -6.67
C PRO A 101 0.91 25.64 -6.90
N ALA A 102 1.01 26.51 -7.90
CA ALA A 102 2.26 27.18 -8.26
C ALA A 102 2.84 28.02 -7.10
N ILE A 103 2.00 28.80 -6.41
CA ILE A 103 2.43 29.59 -5.24
C ILE A 103 2.81 28.67 -4.08
N THR A 104 2.06 27.59 -3.87
CA THR A 104 2.33 26.66 -2.75
C THR A 104 3.64 25.91 -2.97
N PHE A 105 3.88 25.40 -4.18
CA PHE A 105 5.09 24.65 -4.52
C PHE A 105 6.37 25.46 -4.38
N ALA A 106 6.30 26.78 -4.56
CA ALA A 106 7.45 27.66 -4.36
C ALA A 106 8.00 27.65 -2.92
N HIS A 107 7.21 27.22 -1.94
CA HIS A 107 7.61 27.14 -0.52
C HIS A 107 7.95 25.72 -0.05
N LEU A 108 7.85 24.69 -0.90
CA LEU A 108 8.05 23.31 -0.48
C LEU A 108 9.47 22.84 -0.81
N ASP A 109 10.13 22.23 0.18
CA ASP A 109 11.44 21.59 -0.01
C ASP A 109 11.35 20.25 -0.76
N ALA A 110 10.23 19.56 -0.62
CA ALA A 110 9.97 18.29 -1.31
C ALA A 110 8.52 18.20 -1.75
N THR A 111 8.32 17.65 -2.94
CA THR A 111 7.01 17.38 -3.51
C THR A 111 6.88 15.87 -3.74
N THR A 112 5.84 15.28 -3.16
CA THR A 112 5.50 13.86 -3.36
C THR A 112 4.19 13.82 -4.12
N ILE A 113 4.25 13.47 -5.40
CA ILE A 113 3.09 13.43 -6.29
C ILE A 113 2.50 12.02 -6.27
N LEU A 114 1.20 11.93 -6.02
CA LEU A 114 0.46 10.67 -6.02
C LEU A 114 -0.28 10.48 -7.35
N SER A 115 0.02 9.40 -8.07
CA SER A 115 -0.53 9.13 -9.40
C SER A 115 -1.65 8.09 -9.35
N ARG A 116 -2.79 8.41 -9.97
CA ARG A 116 -3.90 7.46 -10.15
C ARG A 116 -3.50 6.27 -11.03
N GLY A 117 -2.58 6.48 -11.98
CA GLY A 117 -2.10 5.43 -12.87
C GLY A 117 -1.36 4.32 -12.12
N LEU A 118 -0.59 4.67 -11.07
CA LEU A 118 0.09 3.70 -10.22
C LEU A 118 -0.89 2.90 -9.35
N ILE A 119 -1.93 3.56 -8.82
CA ILE A 119 -3.02 2.88 -8.09
C ILE A 119 -3.73 1.88 -8.99
N ALA A 120 -4.02 2.23 -10.24
CA ALA A 120 -4.65 1.33 -11.20
C ALA A 120 -3.81 0.08 -11.50
N LYS A 121 -2.47 0.18 -11.39
CA LYS A 121 -1.54 -0.96 -11.46
C LYS A 121 -1.46 -1.78 -10.15
N GLY A 122 -2.16 -1.36 -9.11
CA GLY A 122 -2.13 -1.92 -7.76
C GLY A 122 -0.89 -1.51 -6.94
N ILE A 123 -0.18 -0.44 -7.28
CA ILE A 123 1.02 -0.04 -6.53
C ILE A 123 0.64 0.93 -5.42
N TYR A 124 0.96 0.57 -4.18
CA TYR A 124 0.78 1.39 -2.96
C TYR A 124 2.12 1.44 -2.22
N LEU A 125 2.76 2.57 -1.93
CA LEU A 125 2.46 4.01 -2.02
C LEU A 125 2.48 4.50 -3.48
N ALA A 126 1.38 5.04 -4.01
CA ALA A 126 1.27 5.42 -5.43
C ALA A 126 2.05 6.69 -5.83
N VAL A 127 3.31 6.78 -5.42
CA VAL A 127 4.20 7.92 -5.64
C VAL A 127 4.82 7.85 -7.03
N ASP A 128 4.64 8.92 -7.79
CA ASP A 128 5.35 9.10 -9.05
C ASP A 128 6.75 9.67 -8.80
N LEU A 129 7.79 8.85 -8.96
CA LEU A 129 9.18 9.25 -8.71
C LEU A 129 9.75 10.21 -9.74
N LEU A 130 9.17 10.27 -10.95
CA LEU A 130 9.66 11.16 -12.00
C LEU A 130 9.17 12.58 -11.76
N ASP A 131 7.90 12.71 -11.39
CA ASP A 131 7.30 14.03 -11.13
C ASP A 131 7.59 14.52 -9.70
N SER A 132 7.91 13.62 -8.76
CA SER A 132 8.31 13.98 -7.39
C SER A 132 9.74 14.52 -7.30
N THR A 133 9.93 15.60 -6.55
CA THR A 133 11.20 16.30 -6.40
C THR A 133 11.54 16.57 -4.93
N SER A 134 12.84 16.75 -4.65
CA SER A 134 13.32 17.18 -3.34
C SER A 134 14.60 17.99 -3.50
N THR A 135 14.70 19.10 -2.78
CA THR A 135 15.91 19.93 -2.70
C THR A 135 17.06 19.18 -2.01
N MET A 136 16.75 18.20 -1.15
CA MET A 136 17.74 17.40 -0.42
C MET A 136 18.46 16.36 -1.29
N LEU A 137 17.97 16.08 -2.50
CA LEU A 137 18.56 15.12 -3.43
C LEU A 137 19.78 15.73 -4.15
N GLN A 138 20.82 16.06 -3.39
CA GLN A 138 22.06 16.68 -3.87
C GLN A 138 23.29 15.97 -3.28
N PRO A 139 24.38 15.78 -4.04
CA PRO A 139 25.52 14.97 -3.63
C PRO A 139 26.31 15.56 -2.44
N HIS A 140 26.13 16.84 -2.12
CA HIS A 140 26.74 17.47 -0.95
C HIS A 140 25.86 17.40 0.31
N ILE A 141 24.60 16.98 0.21
CA ILE A 141 23.68 16.80 1.35
C ILE A 141 23.60 15.33 1.74
N ILE A 142 23.43 14.46 0.75
CA ILE A 142 23.32 13.01 0.94
C ILE A 142 24.59 12.29 0.51
N SER A 143 24.80 11.07 1.02
CA SER A 143 25.94 10.23 0.60
C SER A 143 25.94 10.00 -0.92
N GLU A 144 27.13 9.96 -1.52
CA GLU A 144 27.32 9.71 -2.96
C GLU A 144 26.59 8.44 -3.42
N GLU A 145 26.70 7.34 -2.66
CA GLU A 145 26.01 6.08 -2.98
C GLU A 145 24.48 6.23 -3.07
N HIS A 146 23.88 6.99 -2.15
CA HIS A 146 22.44 7.27 -2.17
C HIS A 146 22.08 8.11 -3.39
N TYR A 147 22.84 9.17 -3.67
CA TYR A 147 22.60 10.05 -4.81
C TYR A 147 22.69 9.29 -6.14
N GLU A 148 23.78 8.54 -6.37
CA GLU A 148 23.96 7.76 -7.59
C GLU A 148 22.86 6.70 -7.77
N THR A 149 22.50 6.00 -6.69
CA THR A 149 21.44 4.99 -6.73
C THR A 149 20.10 5.63 -7.12
N ALA A 150 19.75 6.75 -6.50
CA ALA A 150 18.52 7.47 -6.81
C ALA A 150 18.49 8.00 -8.26
N GLN A 151 19.61 8.55 -8.75
CA GLN A 151 19.72 9.03 -10.13
C GLN A 151 19.57 7.87 -11.13
N ARG A 152 20.21 6.73 -10.88
CA ARG A 152 20.09 5.53 -11.74
C ARG A 152 18.67 4.96 -11.74
N VAL A 153 17.98 4.96 -10.61
CA VAL A 153 16.56 4.58 -10.53
C VAL A 153 15.72 5.52 -11.40
N LYS A 154 15.88 6.85 -11.27
CA LYS A 154 15.16 7.83 -12.08
C LYS A 154 15.44 7.67 -13.57
N GLN A 155 16.70 7.50 -13.97
CA GLN A 155 17.08 7.26 -15.36
C GLN A 155 16.44 5.97 -15.92
N THR A 156 16.46 4.89 -15.14
CA THR A 156 15.85 3.60 -15.55
C THR A 156 14.34 3.74 -15.77
N LEU A 157 13.66 4.45 -14.87
CA LEU A 157 12.22 4.73 -14.99
C LEU A 157 11.91 5.69 -16.16
N HIS A 158 12.77 6.66 -16.43
CA HIS A 158 12.62 7.56 -17.58
C HIS A 158 12.71 6.78 -18.90
N CYS A 159 13.76 5.97 -19.07
CA CYS A 159 13.91 5.11 -20.25
C CYS A 159 12.73 4.14 -20.39
N TYR A 160 12.22 3.61 -19.28
CA TYR A 160 11.03 2.77 -19.31
C TYR A 160 9.79 3.51 -19.82
N LYS A 161 9.57 4.77 -19.40
CA LYS A 161 8.45 5.60 -19.86
C LYS A 161 8.52 5.87 -21.36
N GLU A 162 9.72 6.17 -21.89
CA GLU A 162 9.94 6.34 -23.34
C GLU A 162 9.69 5.05 -24.14
N LEU A 163 10.12 3.90 -23.58
CA LEU A 163 9.91 2.60 -24.20
C LEU A 163 8.44 2.14 -24.10
N GLN A 164 7.67 2.64 -23.13
CA GLN A 164 6.28 2.23 -22.92
C GLN A 164 5.40 2.55 -24.13
N ASP A 165 5.56 3.73 -24.73
CA ASP A 165 4.80 4.12 -25.94
C ASP A 165 5.14 3.22 -27.13
N ILE A 166 6.42 2.87 -27.28
CA ILE A 166 6.90 1.95 -28.31
C ILE A 166 6.32 0.54 -28.09
N ILE A 167 6.31 0.07 -26.83
CA ILE A 167 5.76 -1.24 -26.46
C ILE A 167 4.27 -1.34 -26.78
N VAL A 168 3.51 -0.28 -26.52
CA VAL A 168 2.07 -0.24 -26.81
C VAL A 168 1.80 -0.35 -28.31
N ILE A 169 2.65 0.23 -29.16
CA ILE A 169 2.48 0.23 -30.63
C ILE A 169 3.04 -1.04 -31.29
N LEU A 170 4.27 -1.42 -30.95
CA LEU A 170 5.04 -2.47 -31.66
C LEU A 170 5.10 -3.81 -30.91
N GLY A 171 4.77 -3.82 -29.62
CA GLY A 171 4.92 -4.99 -28.74
C GLY A 171 6.33 -5.16 -28.18
N LEU A 172 6.44 -5.94 -27.09
CA LEU A 172 7.70 -6.16 -26.36
C LEU A 172 8.78 -6.89 -27.18
N ASP A 173 8.40 -7.68 -28.18
CA ASP A 173 9.34 -8.52 -28.95
C ASP A 173 10.14 -7.74 -30.00
N LYS A 174 9.79 -6.47 -30.25
CA LYS A 174 10.51 -5.59 -31.18
C LYS A 174 11.63 -4.78 -30.53
N LEU A 175 11.74 -4.85 -29.21
CA LEU A 175 12.79 -4.17 -28.47
C LEU A 175 14.12 -4.92 -28.55
N SER A 176 15.23 -4.17 -28.47
CA SER A 176 16.56 -4.76 -28.32
C SER A 176 16.66 -5.53 -27.00
N GLU A 177 17.55 -6.52 -26.89
CA GLU A 177 17.71 -7.27 -25.63
C GLU A 177 18.05 -6.36 -24.44
N LYS A 178 18.83 -5.30 -24.68
CA LYS A 178 19.17 -4.29 -23.67
C LYS A 178 17.94 -3.52 -23.19
N ASP A 179 17.05 -3.14 -24.11
CA ASP A 179 15.82 -2.40 -23.76
C ASP A 179 14.83 -3.32 -23.04
N ARG A 180 14.70 -4.58 -23.46
CA ARG A 180 13.89 -5.59 -22.74
C ARG A 180 14.36 -5.76 -21.30
N LEU A 181 15.68 -5.81 -21.09
CA LEU A 181 16.26 -5.92 -19.75
C LEU A 181 16.04 -4.65 -18.92
N THR A 182 16.14 -3.47 -19.53
CA THR A 182 15.81 -2.19 -18.89
C THR A 182 14.35 -2.15 -18.44
N VAL A 183 13.43 -2.57 -19.32
CA VAL A 183 11.98 -2.67 -19.01
C VAL A 183 11.72 -3.65 -17.87
N ALA A 184 12.36 -4.83 -17.88
CA ALA A 184 12.20 -5.81 -16.83
C ALA A 184 12.67 -5.28 -15.46
N ARG A 185 13.83 -4.60 -15.42
CA ARG A 185 14.32 -3.97 -14.19
C ARG A 185 13.45 -2.80 -13.75
N ALA A 186 12.98 -1.97 -14.66
CA ALA A 186 12.07 -0.86 -14.34
C ALA A 186 10.76 -1.34 -13.72
N ARG A 187 10.16 -2.41 -14.25
CA ARG A 187 8.95 -3.02 -13.65
C ARG A 187 9.20 -3.58 -12.25
N LYS A 188 10.37 -4.20 -12.01
CA LYS A 188 10.77 -4.64 -10.66
C LYS A 188 10.92 -3.45 -9.72
N ILE A 189 11.53 -2.35 -10.17
CA ILE A 189 11.63 -1.11 -9.39
C ILE A 189 10.24 -0.55 -9.05
N GLU A 190 9.32 -0.43 -10.02
CA GLU A 190 7.93 0.03 -9.79
C GLU A 190 7.24 -0.81 -8.71
N ARG A 191 7.43 -2.14 -8.73
CA ARG A 191 6.84 -3.04 -7.73
C ARG A 191 7.56 -2.97 -6.39
N PHE A 192 8.88 -2.85 -6.37
CA PHE A 192 9.69 -2.79 -5.15
C PHE A 192 9.44 -1.51 -4.33
N LEU A 193 8.95 -0.45 -4.96
CA LEU A 193 8.48 0.75 -4.27
C LEU A 193 7.20 0.52 -3.44
N SER A 194 6.50 -0.59 -3.64
CA SER A 194 5.33 -0.92 -2.83
C SER A 194 5.73 -1.37 -1.42
N GLN A 195 5.00 -0.88 -0.41
CA GLN A 195 5.29 -1.15 0.99
C GLN A 195 3.99 -1.29 1.80
N PRO A 196 3.89 -2.29 2.69
CA PRO A 196 2.74 -2.41 3.57
C PRO A 196 2.85 -1.43 4.73
N PHE A 197 1.76 -0.72 5.03
CA PHE A 197 1.73 0.22 6.16
C PHE A 197 1.13 -0.41 7.41
N PHE A 198 1.69 -0.03 8.56
CA PHE A 198 1.15 -0.38 9.88
C PHE A 198 -0.32 0.09 10.04
N VAL A 199 -0.64 1.27 9.53
CA VAL A 199 -2.00 1.84 9.59
C VAL A 199 -3.01 1.12 8.69
N SER A 200 -2.54 0.42 7.66
CA SER A 200 -3.41 -0.30 6.72
C SER A 200 -3.54 -1.78 7.03
N GLU A 201 -2.88 -2.29 8.08
CA GLU A 201 -2.92 -3.71 8.47
C GLU A 201 -4.36 -4.21 8.65
N VAL A 202 -5.20 -3.40 9.30
CA VAL A 202 -6.60 -3.74 9.58
C VAL A 202 -7.42 -3.95 8.29
N PHE A 203 -7.09 -3.22 7.22
CA PHE A 203 -7.80 -3.29 5.94
C PHE A 203 -7.17 -4.29 4.96
N THR A 204 -5.85 -4.45 5.00
CA THR A 204 -5.09 -5.23 4.03
C THR A 204 -4.75 -6.64 4.52
N GLY A 205 -4.82 -6.88 5.83
CA GLY A 205 -4.39 -8.13 6.48
C GLY A 205 -2.89 -8.39 6.40
N SER A 206 -2.12 -7.50 5.79
CA SER A 206 -0.67 -7.62 5.63
C SER A 206 0.04 -6.79 6.70
N LEU A 207 0.96 -7.41 7.45
CA LEU A 207 1.76 -6.72 8.46
C LEU A 207 2.58 -5.59 7.83
N GLY A 208 2.50 -4.42 8.44
CA GLY A 208 3.29 -3.25 8.13
C GLY A 208 4.77 -3.54 8.35
N LYS A 209 5.62 -2.92 7.53
CA LYS A 209 7.06 -3.09 7.64
C LYS A 209 7.74 -1.74 7.58
N TYR A 210 8.64 -1.49 8.52
CA TYR A 210 9.59 -0.39 8.45
C TYR A 210 10.85 -0.85 7.73
N VAL A 211 11.37 -0.03 6.82
CA VAL A 211 12.59 -0.33 6.04
C VAL A 211 13.59 0.80 6.27
N GLY A 212 14.79 0.46 6.72
CA GLY A 212 15.83 1.45 6.99
C GLY A 212 16.48 1.98 5.70
N LEU A 213 17.02 3.20 5.76
CA LEU A 213 17.64 3.86 4.59
C LEU A 213 18.72 3.01 3.92
N ALA A 214 19.63 2.43 4.72
CA ALA A 214 20.71 1.58 4.20
C ALA A 214 20.19 0.33 3.49
N GLU A 215 19.10 -0.27 3.98
CA GLU A 215 18.47 -1.43 3.35
C GLU A 215 17.80 -1.06 2.04
N THR A 216 17.15 0.12 1.99
CA THR A 216 16.54 0.66 0.77
C THR A 216 17.59 0.87 -0.33
N ILE A 217 18.70 1.56 -0.01
CA ILE A 217 19.79 1.81 -0.97
C ILE A 217 20.36 0.49 -1.48
N ARG A 218 20.66 -0.45 -0.57
CA ARG A 218 21.16 -1.78 -0.95
C ARG A 218 20.17 -2.53 -1.85
N GLY A 219 18.88 -2.52 -1.51
CA GLY A 219 17.83 -3.17 -2.30
C GLY A 219 17.76 -2.66 -3.73
N PHE A 220 17.76 -1.34 -3.93
CA PHE A 220 17.78 -0.74 -5.26
C PHE A 220 19.08 -1.03 -6.00
N LYS A 221 20.23 -1.04 -5.32
CA LYS A 221 21.52 -1.38 -5.94
C LYS A 221 21.57 -2.82 -6.46
N LEU A 222 20.98 -3.78 -5.74
CA LEU A 222 20.88 -5.18 -6.17
C LEU A 222 19.98 -5.32 -7.43
N ILE A 223 18.90 -4.56 -7.52
CA ILE A 223 18.03 -4.54 -8.71
C ILE A 223 18.76 -3.88 -9.89
N LEU A 224 19.46 -2.76 -9.66
CA LEU A 224 20.16 -2.02 -10.71
C LEU A 224 21.42 -2.73 -11.24
N SER A 225 22.11 -3.51 -10.40
CA SER A 225 23.28 -4.32 -10.79
C SER A 225 22.89 -5.57 -11.58
N GLY A 226 21.66 -6.06 -11.41
CA GLY A 226 21.15 -7.25 -12.10
C GLY A 226 21.29 -8.56 -11.32
N GLU A 227 21.78 -8.50 -10.08
CA GLU A 227 21.89 -9.69 -9.21
C GLU A 227 20.53 -10.38 -8.98
N LEU A 228 19.44 -9.62 -9.09
CA LEU A 228 18.07 -10.11 -8.92
C LEU A 228 17.31 -10.26 -10.25
N ASP A 229 18.01 -10.32 -11.39
CA ASP A 229 17.37 -10.45 -12.71
C ASP A 229 16.64 -11.79 -12.88
N SER A 230 17.12 -12.86 -12.24
CA SER A 230 16.49 -14.19 -12.25
C SER A 230 15.16 -14.25 -11.51
N LEU A 231 14.90 -13.33 -10.58
CA LEU A 231 13.65 -13.32 -9.82
C LEU A 231 12.49 -12.77 -10.66
N PRO A 232 11.28 -13.34 -10.55
CA PRO A 232 10.09 -12.82 -11.22
C PRO A 232 9.67 -11.46 -10.63
N GLU A 233 9.00 -10.62 -11.43
CA GLU A 233 8.51 -9.30 -11.00
C GLU A 233 7.63 -9.37 -9.75
N GLN A 234 6.85 -10.45 -9.62
CA GLN A 234 5.95 -10.69 -8.48
C GLN A 234 6.68 -10.86 -7.15
N ALA A 235 7.95 -11.26 -7.15
CA ALA A 235 8.75 -11.37 -5.92
C ALA A 235 8.98 -10.00 -5.25
N PHE A 236 8.85 -8.92 -6.03
CA PHE A 236 9.05 -7.54 -5.58
C PHE A 236 7.77 -6.85 -5.15
N TYR A 237 6.61 -7.50 -5.24
CA TYR A 237 5.31 -6.97 -4.82
C TYR A 237 4.87 -7.59 -3.48
N LEU A 238 3.87 -7.03 -2.79
CA LEU A 238 3.30 -7.55 -1.55
C LEU A 238 2.84 -9.02 -1.71
N VAL A 239 3.57 -10.01 -1.18
CA VAL A 239 3.35 -11.44 -1.52
C VAL A 239 2.62 -12.23 -0.43
N VAL A 240 1.40 -12.70 -0.76
CA VAL A 240 0.93 -14.05 -0.44
C VAL A 240 1.48 -14.99 -1.53
N LYS A 241 2.25 -16.02 -1.17
CA LYS A 241 3.01 -16.84 -2.13
C LYS A 241 2.14 -17.89 -2.82
N GLU A 242 1.20 -18.47 -2.09
CA GLU A 242 0.40 -19.60 -2.56
C GLU A 242 -0.78 -19.84 -1.61
N ILE A 243 -1.96 -20.13 -2.15
CA ILE A 243 -3.12 -20.60 -1.38
C ILE A 243 -3.52 -21.97 -1.92
N ILE A 244 -3.52 -23.00 -1.06
CA ILE A 244 -3.98 -24.34 -1.43
C ILE A 244 -5.37 -24.52 -0.84
N LEU A 245 -6.36 -24.76 -1.70
CA LEU A 245 -7.77 -24.97 -1.35
C LEU A 245 -8.20 -26.40 -1.72
N SER A 246 -8.92 -27.08 -0.83
CA SER A 246 -9.59 -28.34 -1.14
C SER A 246 -10.93 -28.10 -1.83
N THR A 247 -11.14 -28.71 -2.99
CA THR A 247 -12.38 -28.72 -3.76
C THR A 247 -12.87 -30.15 -3.96
N ASN A 248 -14.09 -30.30 -4.44
CA ASN A 248 -14.76 -31.58 -4.69
C ASN A 248 -14.00 -32.47 -5.69
N SER A 249 -13.11 -31.87 -6.48
CA SER A 249 -12.28 -32.49 -7.51
C SER A 249 -10.83 -32.72 -7.09
N GLY A 250 -10.43 -32.32 -5.87
CA GLY A 250 -9.06 -32.47 -5.38
C GLY A 250 -8.55 -31.23 -4.65
N GLN A 251 -7.24 -30.97 -4.74
CA GLN A 251 -6.66 -29.72 -4.23
C GLN A 251 -6.31 -28.80 -5.39
N ILE A 252 -6.65 -27.53 -5.25
CA ILE A 252 -6.29 -26.47 -6.21
C ILE A 252 -5.24 -25.58 -5.55
N GLY A 253 -4.09 -25.46 -6.19
CA GLY A 253 -3.08 -24.46 -5.87
C GLY A 253 -3.40 -23.15 -6.59
N ILE A 254 -3.63 -22.09 -5.82
CA ILE A 254 -4.03 -20.78 -6.30
C ILE A 254 -2.84 -19.85 -6.10
N LEU A 255 -2.25 -19.46 -7.24
CA LEU A 255 -1.14 -18.53 -7.32
C LEU A 255 -1.64 -17.11 -7.60
N PRO A 256 -0.81 -16.08 -7.39
CA PRO A 256 -1.14 -14.71 -7.81
C PRO A 256 -1.54 -14.65 -9.29
N ASN A 257 -2.60 -13.90 -9.60
CA ASN A 257 -3.23 -13.73 -10.92
C ASN A 257 -3.83 -15.01 -11.52
N HIS A 258 -4.32 -15.91 -10.67
CA HIS A 258 -5.11 -17.05 -11.12
C HIS A 258 -6.33 -16.58 -11.93
N VAL A 259 -6.67 -17.31 -13.00
CA VAL A 259 -7.89 -17.09 -13.77
C VAL A 259 -9.09 -17.07 -12.81
N PRO A 260 -10.06 -16.16 -12.98
CA PRO A 260 -11.23 -16.13 -12.12
C PRO A 260 -11.97 -17.47 -12.14
N ILE A 261 -12.16 -18.06 -10.97
CA ILE A 261 -12.82 -19.36 -10.81
C ILE A 261 -13.82 -19.25 -9.66
N VAL A 262 -15.00 -19.80 -9.88
CA VAL A 262 -15.97 -20.10 -8.82
C VAL A 262 -16.02 -21.62 -8.69
N THR A 263 -15.76 -22.14 -7.50
CA THR A 263 -15.74 -23.57 -7.22
C THR A 263 -16.34 -23.85 -5.85
N ALA A 264 -16.92 -25.03 -5.69
CA ALA A 264 -17.29 -25.53 -4.37
C ALA A 264 -16.00 -25.90 -3.60
N ALA A 265 -15.95 -25.53 -2.33
CA ALA A 265 -14.90 -25.87 -1.39
C ALA A 265 -15.34 -27.09 -0.58
N ASP A 266 -14.58 -28.17 -0.64
CA ASP A 266 -14.86 -29.40 0.11
C ASP A 266 -14.21 -29.32 1.51
N ILE A 267 -14.62 -30.19 2.42
CA ILE A 267 -14.07 -30.32 3.77
C ILE A 267 -12.57 -30.64 3.66
N GLY A 268 -11.73 -29.71 4.09
CA GLY A 268 -10.29 -29.86 3.89
C GLY A 268 -9.46 -28.75 4.53
N ILE A 269 -8.17 -28.79 4.21
CA ILE A 269 -7.19 -27.85 4.77
C ILE A 269 -6.97 -26.74 3.76
N LEU A 270 -7.23 -25.51 4.18
CA LEU A 270 -6.76 -24.33 3.47
C LEU A 270 -5.38 -23.97 4.00
N ARG A 271 -4.39 -23.97 3.11
CA ARG A 271 -3.05 -23.49 3.44
C ARG A 271 -2.81 -22.16 2.76
N VAL A 272 -2.49 -21.15 3.56
CA VAL A 272 -2.06 -19.84 3.07
C VAL A 272 -0.58 -19.72 3.36
N ARG A 273 0.25 -19.73 2.32
CA ARG A 273 1.68 -19.53 2.44
C ARG A 273 1.98 -18.05 2.32
N LEU A 274 2.25 -17.42 3.45
CA LEU A 274 2.85 -16.10 3.54
C LEU A 274 4.37 -16.31 3.58
N LYS A 275 5.17 -15.41 2.98
CA LYS A 275 6.63 -15.49 2.78
C LYS A 275 7.38 -16.63 3.51
N ASP A 276 7.38 -16.62 4.85
CA ASP A 276 8.04 -17.61 5.73
C ASP A 276 7.11 -18.26 6.78
N GLN A 277 5.79 -18.04 6.68
CA GLN A 277 4.79 -18.57 7.61
C GLN A 277 3.66 -19.28 6.85
N CYS A 278 3.37 -20.52 7.23
CA CYS A 278 2.24 -21.27 6.70
C CYS A 278 1.06 -21.14 7.67
N LEU A 279 0.06 -20.35 7.30
CA LEU A 279 -1.21 -20.35 8.02
C LEU A 279 -2.05 -21.52 7.53
N THR A 280 -2.54 -22.32 8.47
CA THR A 280 -3.34 -23.51 8.19
C THR A 280 -4.73 -23.31 8.78
N MET A 281 -5.78 -23.53 7.99
CA MET A 281 -7.17 -23.46 8.45
C MET A 281 -7.91 -24.74 8.07
N ALA A 282 -8.75 -25.25 8.97
CA ALA A 282 -9.71 -26.30 8.70
C ALA A 282 -11.00 -25.66 8.18
N LEU A 283 -11.31 -25.89 6.91
CA LEU A 283 -12.51 -25.37 6.27
C LEU A 283 -13.60 -26.44 6.24
N MET A 284 -14.79 -26.06 6.71
CA MET A 284 -15.98 -26.85 6.53
C MET A 284 -16.68 -26.40 5.25
N ASP A 285 -17.10 -27.38 4.46
CA ASP A 285 -17.86 -27.31 3.19
C ASP A 285 -18.47 -25.93 2.86
N GLY A 286 -18.27 -25.46 1.63
CA GLY A 286 -18.66 -24.11 1.22
C GLY A 286 -18.41 -23.79 -0.25
N PHE A 287 -18.28 -22.49 -0.54
CA PHE A 287 -17.98 -21.97 -1.88
C PHE A 287 -16.78 -21.05 -1.86
N SER A 288 -15.96 -21.12 -2.90
CA SER A 288 -14.81 -20.24 -3.09
C SER A 288 -14.92 -19.49 -4.41
N ARG A 289 -14.74 -18.18 -4.34
CA ARG A 289 -14.61 -17.30 -5.48
C ARG A 289 -13.20 -16.75 -5.51
N ILE A 290 -12.51 -17.00 -6.62
CA ILE A 290 -11.14 -16.59 -6.88
C ILE A 290 -11.21 -15.59 -8.02
N GLY A 291 -10.65 -14.39 -7.84
CA GLY A 291 -10.61 -13.38 -8.89
C GLY A 291 -10.01 -12.08 -8.39
N ASN A 292 -9.41 -11.30 -9.28
CA ASN A 292 -8.81 -9.99 -8.95
C ASN A 292 -7.76 -10.06 -7.81
N ASN A 293 -6.97 -11.15 -7.75
CA ASN A 293 -6.05 -11.43 -6.64
C ASN A 293 -6.69 -11.49 -5.25
N GLU A 294 -7.99 -11.74 -5.21
CA GLU A 294 -8.77 -11.97 -4.01
C GLU A 294 -9.33 -13.40 -4.03
N ILE A 295 -9.34 -14.05 -2.87
CA ILE A 295 -10.05 -15.31 -2.66
C ILE A 295 -11.08 -15.08 -1.56
N THR A 296 -12.35 -15.15 -1.93
CA THR A 296 -13.46 -15.13 -0.99
C THR A 296 -13.92 -16.57 -0.76
N VAL A 297 -13.78 -17.08 0.47
CA VAL A 297 -14.31 -18.40 0.86
C VAL A 297 -15.50 -18.21 1.78
N LEU A 298 -16.65 -18.72 1.36
CA LEU A 298 -17.88 -18.76 2.14
C LEU A 298 -18.08 -20.21 2.61
N GLY A 299 -17.58 -20.51 3.80
CA GLY A 299 -17.74 -21.82 4.46
C GLY A 299 -18.86 -21.81 5.48
N ASN A 300 -19.41 -22.98 5.77
CA ASN A 300 -20.34 -23.12 6.91
C ASN A 300 -19.64 -22.89 8.25
N ASP A 301 -18.35 -23.25 8.33
CA ASP A 301 -17.51 -23.06 9.51
C ASP A 301 -16.03 -23.08 9.11
N ALA A 302 -15.17 -22.41 9.87
CA ALA A 302 -13.72 -22.38 9.60
C ALA A 302 -12.90 -22.13 10.86
N ASP A 303 -12.06 -23.10 11.21
CA ASP A 303 -11.17 -23.02 12.38
C ASP A 303 -9.74 -22.75 11.95
N LYS A 304 -9.06 -21.80 12.58
CA LYS A 304 -7.61 -21.63 12.42
C LYS A 304 -6.89 -22.72 13.19
N GLY A 305 -5.90 -23.38 12.59
CA GLY A 305 -5.16 -24.46 13.24
C GLY A 305 -4.45 -24.04 14.54
N SER A 306 -4.16 -22.75 14.73
CA SER A 306 -3.60 -22.19 15.97
C SER A 306 -4.61 -22.14 17.13
N ASP A 307 -5.90 -22.12 16.83
CA ASP A 307 -6.98 -21.84 17.78
C ASP A 307 -7.71 -23.14 18.17
N ILE A 308 -7.30 -24.29 17.62
CA ILE A 308 -7.88 -25.60 17.91
C ILE A 308 -7.14 -26.24 19.10
N ASP A 309 -7.87 -26.57 20.15
CA ASP A 309 -7.34 -27.37 21.26
C ASP A 309 -7.04 -28.81 20.81
N PRO A 310 -5.79 -29.30 20.95
CA PRO A 310 -5.39 -30.63 20.49
C PRO A 310 -6.10 -31.76 21.24
N GLU A 311 -6.41 -31.59 22.53
CA GLU A 311 -7.09 -32.62 23.33
C GLU A 311 -8.56 -32.72 22.93
N GLU A 312 -9.24 -31.58 22.76
CA GLU A 312 -10.63 -31.53 22.32
C GLU A 312 -10.80 -32.11 20.90
N ALA A 313 -9.90 -31.76 19.98
CA ALA A 313 -9.94 -32.24 18.61
C ALA A 313 -9.75 -33.77 18.54
N GLN A 314 -8.87 -34.33 19.36
CA GLN A 314 -8.61 -35.77 19.40
C GLN A 314 -9.77 -36.55 20.01
N GLN A 315 -10.37 -36.05 21.10
CA GLN A 315 -11.58 -36.64 21.70
C GLN A 315 -12.76 -36.62 20.71
N THR A 316 -12.92 -35.51 19.98
CA THR A 316 -13.98 -35.38 18.96
C THR A 316 -13.80 -36.40 17.82
N LEU A 317 -12.55 -36.68 17.43
CA LEU A 317 -12.22 -37.71 16.44
C LEU A 317 -12.64 -39.11 16.91
N GLU A 318 -12.28 -39.49 18.14
CA GLU A 318 -12.60 -40.80 18.71
C GLU A 318 -14.11 -41.03 18.82
N ILE A 319 -14.85 -39.99 19.25
CA ILE A 319 -16.32 -40.03 19.31
C ILE A 319 -16.90 -40.20 17.90
N ALA A 320 -16.37 -39.48 16.91
CA ALA A 320 -16.83 -39.57 15.53
C ALA A 320 -16.54 -40.95 14.90
N GLU A 321 -15.38 -41.55 15.19
CA GLU A 321 -15.04 -42.92 14.76
C GLU A 321 -15.96 -43.97 15.40
N ALA A 322 -16.21 -43.86 16.70
CA ALA A 322 -17.13 -44.74 17.40
C ALA A 322 -18.56 -44.64 16.83
N ASN A 323 -19.01 -43.43 16.50
CA ASN A 323 -20.33 -43.21 15.90
C ASN A 323 -20.43 -43.73 14.46
N LEU A 324 -19.34 -43.66 13.69
CA LEU A 324 -19.28 -44.24 12.35
C LEU A 324 -19.39 -45.77 12.39
N SER A 325 -18.74 -46.42 13.36
CA SER A 325 -18.80 -47.89 13.53
C SER A 325 -20.18 -48.42 13.93
N LYS A 326 -21.01 -47.57 14.56
CA LYS A 326 -22.36 -47.91 15.05
C LYS A 326 -23.48 -47.52 14.08
N ALA A 327 -23.16 -46.90 12.95
CA ALA A 327 -24.15 -46.41 12.01
C ALA A 327 -24.62 -47.53 11.07
N GLU A 328 -25.88 -47.95 11.17
CA GLU A 328 -26.45 -49.03 10.34
C GLU A 328 -27.31 -48.51 9.18
N GLY A 329 -27.90 -47.31 9.32
CA GLY A 329 -28.78 -46.71 8.30
C GLY A 329 -28.04 -45.87 7.26
N LYS A 330 -28.46 -45.92 5.98
CA LYS A 330 -27.85 -45.13 4.89
C LYS A 330 -27.66 -43.63 5.22
N ARG A 331 -28.66 -43.00 5.85
CA ARG A 331 -28.59 -41.58 6.25
C ARG A 331 -27.63 -41.36 7.42
N GLN A 332 -27.68 -42.23 8.43
CA GLN A 332 -26.78 -42.19 9.58
C GLN A 332 -25.32 -42.40 9.18
N ILE A 333 -25.06 -43.29 8.22
CA ILE A 333 -23.71 -43.55 7.68
C ILE A 333 -23.16 -42.30 6.96
N ILE A 334 -24.00 -41.54 6.25
CA ILE A 334 -23.59 -40.30 5.57
C ILE A 334 -23.27 -39.21 6.59
N GLU A 335 -24.16 -39.00 7.56
CA GLU A 335 -23.98 -38.00 8.62
C GLU A 335 -22.75 -38.30 9.50
N ALA A 336 -22.56 -39.58 9.87
CA ALA A 336 -21.40 -40.03 10.63
C ALA A 336 -20.09 -39.91 9.83
N ASN A 337 -20.10 -40.22 8.52
CA ASN A 337 -18.94 -40.02 7.66
C ASN A 337 -18.55 -38.56 7.53
N LEU A 338 -19.55 -37.67 7.45
CA LEU A 338 -19.32 -36.24 7.34
C LEU A 338 -18.74 -35.68 8.64
N ALA A 339 -19.29 -36.06 9.80
CA ALA A 339 -18.76 -35.72 11.11
C ALA A 339 -17.31 -36.23 11.31
N PHE A 340 -17.03 -37.45 10.89
CA PHE A 340 -15.69 -38.04 10.93
C PHE A 340 -14.69 -37.24 10.05
N ARG A 341 -15.08 -36.89 8.82
CA ARG A 341 -14.23 -36.07 7.94
C ARG A 341 -13.93 -34.70 8.55
N ARG A 342 -14.91 -34.05 9.17
CA ARG A 342 -14.71 -32.76 9.85
C ARG A 342 -13.73 -32.87 11.01
N ALA A 343 -13.94 -33.83 11.91
CA ALA A 343 -13.05 -34.06 13.06
C ALA A 343 -11.62 -34.38 12.62
N LYS A 344 -11.47 -35.24 11.60
CA LYS A 344 -10.16 -35.59 11.02
C LYS A 344 -9.44 -34.39 10.41
N THR A 345 -10.15 -33.47 9.77
CA THR A 345 -9.57 -32.25 9.20
C THR A 345 -9.11 -31.28 10.29
N ARG A 346 -9.85 -31.14 11.40
CA ARG A 346 -9.44 -30.33 12.57
C ARG A 346 -8.12 -30.84 13.16
N VAL A 347 -7.99 -32.15 13.38
CA VAL A 347 -6.74 -32.77 13.88
C VAL A 347 -5.57 -32.57 12.89
N LYS A 348 -5.82 -32.73 11.58
CA LYS A 348 -4.78 -32.50 10.57
C LYS A 348 -4.32 -31.04 10.50
N ALA A 349 -5.22 -30.07 10.71
CA ALA A 349 -4.86 -28.66 10.70
C ALA A 349 -3.85 -28.30 11.81
N ILE A 350 -3.93 -28.97 12.98
CA ILE A 350 -2.96 -28.82 14.08
C ILE A 350 -1.60 -29.40 13.69
N ASN A 351 -1.58 -30.67 13.24
CA ASN A 351 -0.32 -31.40 12.96
C ASN A 351 0.49 -30.84 11.78
N THR A 352 -0.07 -29.94 10.99
CA THR A 352 0.62 -29.30 9.86
C THR A 352 1.44 -28.07 10.28
N ILE A 353 1.33 -27.64 11.54
CA ILE A 353 2.02 -26.47 12.10
C ILE A 353 3.45 -26.81 12.55
N SER A 354 3.80 -28.09 12.71
CA SER A 354 5.12 -28.58 13.15
C SER A 354 6.16 -28.71 12.05
#